data_AF-A0A6M3KTR7-F1
#
_entry.id   AF-A0A6M3KTR7-F1
#
_cell.length_a   1.000
_cell.length_b   1.000
_cell.length_c   1.000
_cell.angle_alpha   90.00
_cell.angle_beta   90.00
_cell.angle_gamma   90.00
#
_symmetry.space_group_name_H-M   'P 1'
#
loop_
_entity.id
_entity.type
_entity.pdbx_description
1 polymer ?
#
loop_
_entity_poly.entity_id
_entity_poly.type
_entity_poly.pdbx_seq_one_letter_code
_entity_poly.pdbx_strand_id
1 'polypeptide(L)'
;MNYIVKRIKDPLRKLLVILDKAILIGGFEPTKENTLHPNSHLMIEERDKFLAIDRSRGGRHQMFRGIFNIFILVYEEAFYGRRVDKVFKNVKDKWKDIPDSMQIRNWGRDDK
;
A
#
# COMPACT_ATOMS: atom_id res chain seq x y z
N MET A 1 -2.69 12.30 -25.87
CA MET A 1 -2.49 11.71 -24.52
C MET A 1 -3.09 12.53 -23.35
N ASN A 2 -3.82 13.63 -23.60
CA ASN A 2 -4.30 14.54 -22.54
C ASN A 2 -5.68 14.17 -21.94
N TYR A 3 -6.51 13.40 -22.65
CA TYR A 3 -7.87 13.05 -22.21
C TYR A 3 -7.86 12.14 -20.98
N ILE A 4 -7.13 11.02 -21.04
CA ILE A 4 -7.04 10.04 -19.94
C ILE A 4 -6.49 10.69 -18.67
N VAL A 5 -5.46 11.54 -18.81
CA VAL A 5 -4.85 12.23 -17.66
C VAL A 5 -5.88 13.13 -16.97
N LYS A 6 -6.52 14.03 -17.73
CA LYS A 6 -7.45 15.02 -17.16
C LYS A 6 -8.78 14.43 -16.72
N ARG A 7 -9.29 13.40 -17.41
CA ARG A 7 -10.62 12.82 -17.15
C ARG A 7 -10.62 11.66 -16.17
N ILE A 8 -9.49 10.95 -16.03
CA ILE A 8 -9.41 9.74 -15.20
C ILE A 8 -8.37 9.92 -14.10
N LYS A 9 -7.12 10.20 -14.46
CA LYS A 9 -6.02 10.20 -13.48
C LYS A 9 -6.17 11.33 -12.45
N ASP A 10 -6.47 12.55 -12.88
CA ASP A 10 -6.54 13.68 -11.96
C ASP A 10 -7.76 13.61 -11.01
N PRO A 11 -8.97 13.24 -11.46
CA PRO A 11 -10.09 12.98 -10.57
C PRO A 11 -9.80 11.86 -9.57
N LEU A 12 -9.18 10.76 -10.02
CA LEU A 12 -8.82 9.65 -9.15
C LEU A 12 -7.81 10.07 -8.06
N ARG A 13 -6.80 10.86 -8.42
CA ARG A 13 -5.84 11.42 -7.45
C ARG A 13 -6.55 12.27 -6.39
N LYS A 14 -7.46 13.14 -6.81
CA LYS A 14 -8.23 14.00 -5.88
C LYS A 14 -9.09 13.14 -4.95
N LEU A 15 -9.76 12.13 -5.49
CA LEU A 15 -10.57 11.19 -4.70
C LEU A 15 -9.73 10.50 -3.62
N LEU A 16 -8.54 10.00 -3.97
CA LEU A 16 -7.65 9.32 -3.02
C LEU A 16 -7.19 10.25 -1.89
N VAL A 17 -6.90 11.53 -2.18
CA VAL A 17 -6.57 12.53 -1.15
C VAL A 17 -7.78 12.84 -0.26
N ILE A 18 -8.99 12.90 -0.83
CA ILE A 18 -10.22 13.09 -0.05
C ILE A 18 -10.46 11.91 0.88
N LEU A 19 -10.28 10.69 0.40
CA LEU A 19 -10.42 9.47 1.20
C LEU A 19 -9.39 9.42 2.33
N ASP A 20 -8.12 9.74 2.07
CA ASP A 20 -7.08 9.85 3.10
C ASP A 20 -7.51 10.82 4.21
N LYS A 21 -7.98 12.02 3.83
CA LYS A 21 -8.47 13.01 4.78
C LYS A 21 -9.68 12.51 5.56
N ALA A 22 -10.63 11.83 4.91
CA ALA A 22 -11.82 11.30 5.58
C ALA A 22 -11.46 10.23 6.63
N ILE A 23 -10.52 9.34 6.29
CA ILE A 23 -9.99 8.33 7.22
C ILE A 23 -9.38 9.01 8.46
N LEU A 24 -8.59 10.06 8.25
CA LEU A 24 -7.96 10.80 9.35
C LEU A 24 -8.95 11.64 10.17
N ILE A 25 -9.93 12.26 9.53
CA ILE A 25 -10.99 13.02 10.21
C ILE A 25 -11.83 12.09 11.10
N GLY A 26 -12.05 10.84 10.65
CA GLY A 26 -12.65 9.79 11.47
C GLY A 26 -11.77 9.29 12.62
N GLY A 27 -10.56 9.84 12.79
CA GLY A 27 -9.64 9.49 13.87
C GLY A 27 -8.98 8.12 13.72
N PHE A 28 -9.07 7.48 12.55
CA PHE A 28 -8.64 6.10 12.37
C PHE A 28 -7.51 6.02 11.34
N GLU A 29 -6.33 6.50 11.71
CA GLU A 29 -5.11 6.15 10.97
C GLU A 29 -4.66 4.75 11.40
N PRO A 30 -4.49 3.78 10.49
CA PRO A 30 -3.99 2.47 10.87
C PRO A 30 -2.56 2.59 11.44
N THR A 31 -2.41 2.16 12.67
CA THR A 31 -1.14 2.06 13.39
C THR A 31 -0.99 0.66 13.97
N LYS A 32 0.21 0.33 14.46
CA LYS A 32 0.47 -0.98 15.08
C LYS A 32 -0.33 -1.17 16.37
N GLU A 33 -0.78 -0.09 16.99
CA GLU A 33 -1.54 -0.10 18.25
C GLU A 33 -3.04 -0.29 18.03
N ASN A 34 -3.56 0.02 16.84
CA ASN A 34 -5.01 -0.04 16.54
C ASN A 34 -5.38 -1.02 15.40
N THR A 35 -4.42 -1.83 14.95
CA THR A 35 -4.65 -2.95 14.02
C THR A 35 -4.54 -4.28 14.76
N LEU A 36 -5.37 -5.25 14.36
CA LEU A 36 -5.49 -6.56 15.04
C LEU A 36 -4.75 -7.66 14.29
N HIS A 37 -4.64 -7.57 12.96
CA HIS A 37 -3.97 -8.61 12.19
C HIS A 37 -2.45 -8.46 12.24
N PRO A 38 -1.70 -9.54 12.55
CA PRO A 38 -0.24 -9.50 12.60
C PRO A 38 0.45 -8.99 11.32
N ASN A 39 -0.13 -9.31 10.16
CA ASN A 39 0.42 -8.88 8.87
C ASN A 39 0.11 -7.40 8.55
N SER A 40 -0.86 -6.78 9.21
CA SER A 40 -1.11 -5.34 9.07
C SER A 40 0.08 -4.52 9.55
N HIS A 41 0.79 -5.00 10.58
CA HIS A 41 2.02 -4.35 11.05
C HIS A 41 3.10 -4.35 9.97
N LEU A 42 3.23 -5.43 9.20
CA LEU A 42 4.16 -5.51 8.07
C LEU A 42 3.75 -4.54 6.96
N MET A 43 2.45 -4.44 6.65
CA MET A 43 1.94 -3.48 5.67
C MET A 43 2.16 -2.02 6.11
N ILE A 44 2.02 -1.74 7.41
CA ILE A 44 2.31 -0.43 8.01
C ILE A 44 3.81 -0.10 7.89
N GLU A 45 4.70 -1.05 8.17
CA GLU A 45 6.14 -0.84 8.03
C GLU A 45 6.54 -0.54 6.58
N GLU A 46 6.00 -1.29 5.61
CA GLU A 46 6.27 -1.05 4.20
C GLU A 46 5.67 0.28 3.71
N ARG A 47 4.49 0.65 4.20
CA ARG A 47 3.93 2.00 4.00
C ARG A 47 4.91 3.05 4.48
N ASP A 48 5.38 2.97 5.71
CA ASP A 48 6.20 4.00 6.34
C ASP A 48 7.56 4.14 5.63
N LYS A 49 8.19 3.01 5.26
CA LYS A 49 9.40 2.99 4.42
C LYS A 49 9.15 3.67 3.07
N PHE A 50 8.08 3.29 2.37
CA PHE A 50 7.73 3.89 1.08
C PHE A 50 7.50 5.40 1.20
N LEU A 51 6.72 5.82 2.19
CA LEU A 51 6.36 7.22 2.40
C LEU A 51 7.55 8.09 2.80
N ALA A 52 8.53 7.54 3.53
CA ALA A 52 9.79 8.22 3.82
C ALA A 52 10.58 8.51 2.53
N ILE A 53 10.68 7.53 1.63
CA ILE A 53 11.33 7.68 0.33
C ILE A 53 10.56 8.69 -0.54
N ASP A 54 9.23 8.57 -0.66
CA ASP A 54 8.41 9.49 -1.48
C ASP A 54 8.48 10.94 -0.99
N ARG A 55 8.49 11.16 0.33
CA ARG A 55 8.63 12.50 0.93
C ARG A 55 9.96 13.15 0.55
N SER A 56 11.06 12.39 0.54
CA SER A 56 12.39 12.90 0.14
C SER A 56 12.46 13.32 -1.33
N ARG A 57 11.53 12.85 -2.17
CA ARG A 57 11.50 13.09 -3.62
C ARG A 57 10.45 14.13 -4.06
N GLY A 58 9.84 14.85 -3.11
CA GLY A 58 8.77 15.82 -3.40
C GLY A 58 7.50 15.17 -3.97
N GLY A 59 7.25 13.92 -3.60
CA GLY A 59 6.23 13.07 -4.20
C GLY A 59 4.78 13.34 -3.74
N ARG A 60 3.89 12.39 -4.05
CA ARG A 60 2.44 12.49 -3.77
C ARG A 60 2.09 11.83 -2.44
N HIS A 61 2.78 12.23 -1.38
CA HIS A 61 2.76 11.59 -0.06
C HIS A 61 1.35 11.31 0.46
N GLN A 62 0.46 12.31 0.46
CA GLN A 62 -0.93 12.15 0.95
C GLN A 62 -1.73 11.13 0.14
N MET A 63 -1.55 11.10 -1.18
CA MET A 63 -2.26 10.16 -2.05
C MET A 63 -1.82 8.73 -1.76
N PHE A 64 -0.51 8.50 -1.66
CA PHE A 64 0.02 7.17 -1.37
C PHE A 64 -0.32 6.72 0.05
N ARG A 65 -0.25 7.62 1.03
CA ARG A 65 -0.70 7.32 2.39
C ARG A 65 -2.16 6.88 2.40
N GLY A 66 -3.03 7.59 1.70
CA GLY A 66 -4.44 7.20 1.55
C GLY A 66 -4.62 5.81 0.94
N ILE A 67 -3.88 5.50 -0.13
CA ILE A 67 -3.90 4.18 -0.75
C ILE A 67 -3.52 3.09 0.26
N PHE A 68 -2.41 3.26 0.97
CA PHE A 68 -1.96 2.29 1.97
C PHE A 68 -2.96 2.13 3.11
N ASN A 69 -3.48 3.23 3.63
CA ASN A 69 -4.45 3.20 4.71
C ASN A 69 -5.73 2.46 4.28
N ILE A 70 -6.25 2.73 3.07
CA ILE A 70 -7.39 1.97 2.53
C ILE A 70 -7.08 0.48 2.46
N PHE A 71 -5.90 0.10 1.95
CA PHE A 71 -5.54 -1.32 1.85
C PHE A 71 -5.42 -2.00 3.21
N ILE A 72 -4.82 -1.33 4.20
CA ILE A 72 -4.69 -1.86 5.56
C ILE A 72 -6.07 -2.02 6.20
N LEU A 73 -6.95 -1.02 6.05
CA LEU A 73 -8.33 -1.08 6.58
C LEU A 73 -9.14 -2.21 5.95
N VAL A 74 -9.06 -2.36 4.63
CA VAL A 74 -9.72 -3.46 3.93
C VAL A 74 -9.12 -4.79 4.38
N TYR A 75 -7.81 -4.87 4.62
CA TYR A 75 -7.18 -6.09 5.09
C TYR A 75 -7.60 -6.48 6.52
N GLU A 76 -7.83 -5.49 7.40
CA GLU A 76 -8.35 -5.69 8.75
C GLU A 76 -9.79 -6.24 8.78
N GLU A 77 -10.55 -6.11 7.69
CA GLU A 77 -11.85 -6.77 7.58
C GLU A 77 -11.68 -8.30 7.42
N ALA A 78 -12.20 -9.08 8.37
CA ALA A 78 -12.02 -10.54 8.45
C ALA A 78 -12.37 -11.32 7.16
N PHE A 79 -13.28 -10.80 6.33
CA PHE A 79 -13.58 -11.39 5.03
C PHE A 79 -12.44 -11.21 4.02
N TYR A 80 -11.92 -10.00 3.92
CA TYR A 80 -10.87 -9.64 2.97
C TYR A 80 -9.49 -10.08 3.46
N GLY A 81 -9.17 -9.95 4.75
CA GLY A 81 -7.91 -10.41 5.34
C GLY A 81 -7.61 -11.87 5.01
N ARG A 82 -8.59 -12.77 5.23
CA ARG A 82 -8.45 -14.20 4.88
C ARG A 82 -8.22 -14.45 3.40
N ARG A 83 -8.85 -13.66 2.52
CA ARG A 83 -8.66 -13.79 1.07
C ARG A 83 -7.28 -13.31 0.66
N VAL A 84 -6.82 -12.20 1.22
CA VAL A 84 -5.49 -11.65 0.97
C VAL A 84 -4.42 -12.61 1.49
N ASP A 85 -4.56 -13.18 2.68
CA ASP A 85 -3.66 -14.21 3.20
C ASP A 85 -3.60 -15.44 2.30
N LYS A 86 -4.76 -15.90 1.81
CA LYS A 86 -4.82 -17.00 0.85
C LYS A 86 -4.10 -16.66 -0.46
N VAL A 87 -4.26 -15.44 -0.96
CA VAL A 87 -3.54 -14.97 -2.16
C VAL A 87 -2.04 -14.94 -1.88
N PHE A 88 -1.59 -14.37 -0.76
CA PHE A 88 -0.17 -14.32 -0.42
C PHE A 88 0.43 -15.71 -0.24
N LYS A 89 -0.28 -16.66 0.38
CA LYS A 89 0.14 -18.05 0.46
C LYS A 89 0.32 -18.66 -0.93
N ASN A 90 -0.68 -18.52 -1.80
CA ASN A 90 -0.62 -19.03 -3.17
C ASN A 90 0.49 -18.38 -4.00
N VAL A 91 0.72 -17.07 -3.80
CA VAL A 91 1.78 -16.32 -4.47
C VAL A 91 3.15 -16.74 -3.95
N LYS A 92 3.33 -16.89 -2.63
CA LYS A 92 4.59 -17.36 -2.02
C LYS A 92 4.96 -18.76 -2.49
N ASP A 93 3.98 -19.65 -2.58
CA ASP A 93 4.20 -21.01 -3.07
C ASP A 93 4.60 -21.00 -4.55
N LYS A 94 3.97 -20.15 -5.37
CA LYS A 94 4.33 -19.98 -6.79
C LYS A 94 5.61 -19.17 -7.03
N TRP A 95 5.98 -18.26 -6.12
CA TRP A 95 7.18 -17.43 -6.22
C TRP A 95 8.45 -18.24 -6.00
N LYS A 96 8.38 -19.30 -5.20
CA LYS A 96 9.48 -20.28 -5.05
C LYS A 96 9.81 -20.99 -6.36
N ASP A 97 8.84 -21.08 -7.27
CA ASP A 97 8.99 -21.72 -8.58
C ASP A 97 9.44 -20.72 -9.67
N ILE A 98 9.53 -19.42 -9.36
CA ILE A 98 10.05 -18.42 -10.28
C ILE A 98 11.59 -18.46 -10.20
N PRO A 99 12.30 -18.76 -11.31
CA PRO A 99 13.75 -18.76 -11.33
C PRO A 99 14.32 -17.44 -10.79
N ASP A 100 15.42 -17.49 -10.05
CA ASP A 100 16.05 -16.30 -9.44
C ASP A 100 16.39 -15.21 -10.47
N SER A 101 16.55 -15.57 -11.75
CA SER A 101 16.76 -14.64 -12.86
C SER A 101 15.52 -13.81 -13.24
N MET A 102 14.32 -14.27 -12.87
CA MET A 102 13.03 -13.62 -13.12
C MET A 102 12.38 -13.05 -11.86
N GLN A 103 12.91 -13.37 -10.68
CA GLN A 103 12.57 -12.64 -9.46
C GLN A 103 13.07 -11.21 -9.64
N ILE A 104 12.14 -10.28 -9.89
CA ILE A 104 12.43 -8.85 -9.98
C ILE A 104 13.23 -8.52 -8.70
N ARG A 105 14.49 -8.09 -8.87
CA ARG A 105 15.33 -7.55 -7.79
C ARG A 105 14.56 -6.41 -7.14
N ASN A 106 13.78 -6.73 -6.12
CA ASN A 106 12.93 -5.76 -5.46
C ASN A 106 13.79 -4.94 -4.50
N TRP A 107 13.98 -3.67 -4.86
CA TRP A 107 13.98 -2.53 -3.93
C TRP A 107 14.84 -2.69 -2.65
N GLY A 108 16.12 -3.05 -2.82
CA GLY A 108 17.07 -3.17 -1.71
C GLY A 108 18.53 -3.46 -2.09
N ARG A 109 18.95 -3.14 -3.31
CA ARG A 109 20.39 -3.14 -3.68
C ARG A 109 20.75 -1.84 -4.35
N ASP A 110 20.59 -0.75 -3.60
CA ASP A 110 21.27 0.53 -3.84
C ASP A 110 21.70 1.12 -2.49
N ASP A 111 22.27 0.30 -1.61
CA ASP A 111 23.15 0.79 -0.55
C ASP A 111 24.50 0.09 -0.77
N LYS A 112 25.49 0.93 -1.10
CA LYS A 112 26.90 0.57 -1.29
C LYS A 112 27.54 0.15 0.02
#